data_AF-A0A7Y2DYC2-F1
#
_entry.id   AF-A0A7Y2DYC2-F1
#
_cell.length_a   1.000
_cell.length_b   1.000
_cell.length_c   1.000
_cell.angle_alpha   90.00
_cell.angle_beta   90.00
_cell.angle_gamma   90.00
#
_symmetry.space_group_name_H-M   'P 1'
#
loop_
_entity.id
_entity.type
_entity.pdbx_description
1 polymer ?
#
loop_
_entity_poly.entity_id
_entity_poly.type
_entity_poly.pdbx_seq_one_letter_code
_entity_poly.pdbx_strand_id
1 'polypeptide(L)' 'ARAKKGMFEGDLQNGELEIGQVSANIDDTKPAGEIVKDIWNEFNSELDKIRRS' A
#
# COMPACT_ATOMS: atom_id res chain seq x y z
N ALA A 1 -3.34 -17.72 -16.00
CA ALA A 1 -2.95 -17.54 -14.59
C ALA A 1 -4.12 -16.88 -13.85
N ARG A 2 -4.50 -17.37 -12.65
CA ARG A 2 -5.65 -16.83 -11.88
C ARG A 2 -5.41 -15.42 -11.34
N ALA A 3 -4.16 -15.06 -11.05
CA ALA A 3 -3.76 -13.71 -10.67
C ALA A 3 -4.17 -12.65 -11.70
N LYS A 4 -3.95 -12.91 -13.00
CA LYS A 4 -4.39 -11.99 -14.07
C LYS A 4 -5.92 -11.80 -14.06
N LYS A 5 -6.68 -12.87 -13.86
CA LYS A 5 -8.16 -12.82 -13.76
C LYS A 5 -8.62 -11.95 -12.60
N GLY A 6 -8.00 -12.10 -11.42
CA GLY A 6 -8.36 -11.31 -10.24
C GLY A 6 -7.89 -9.87 -10.34
N MET A 7 -6.60 -9.65 -10.60
CA MET A 7 -5.96 -8.34 -10.53
C MET A 7 -6.22 -7.44 -11.74
N PHE A 8 -6.31 -8.00 -12.95
CA PHE A 8 -6.45 -7.22 -14.18
C PHE A 8 -7.88 -7.25 -14.73
N GLU A 9 -8.53 -8.42 -14.68
CA GLU A 9 -9.86 -8.61 -15.26
C GLU A 9 -10.99 -8.39 -14.23
N GLY A 10 -10.67 -8.23 -12.94
CA GLY A 10 -11.63 -7.92 -11.88
C GLY A 10 -12.55 -9.09 -11.47
N ASP A 11 -12.20 -10.32 -11.83
CA ASP A 11 -12.97 -11.51 -11.47
C ASP A 11 -12.73 -11.90 -10.00
N LEU A 12 -13.55 -11.36 -9.10
CA LEU A 12 -13.46 -11.63 -7.66
C LEU A 12 -13.92 -13.05 -7.26
N GLN A 13 -14.57 -13.80 -8.15
CA GLN A 13 -15.12 -15.12 -7.85
C GLN A 13 -14.17 -16.25 -8.27
N ASN A 14 -13.57 -16.14 -9.45
CA ASN A 14 -12.69 -17.18 -10.02
C ASN A 14 -11.24 -16.71 -10.20
N GLY A 15 -10.97 -15.42 -9.97
CA GLY A 15 -9.64 -14.83 -9.96
C GLY A 15 -8.98 -14.92 -8.59
N GLU A 16 -7.67 -14.67 -8.56
CA GLU A 16 -6.86 -14.65 -7.35
C GLU A 16 -6.35 -13.23 -7.11
N LEU A 17 -6.53 -12.71 -5.90
CA LEU A 17 -6.02 -11.41 -5.47
C LEU A 17 -4.78 -11.62 -4.60
N GLU A 18 -3.61 -11.26 -5.13
CA GLU A 18 -2.36 -11.29 -4.38
C GLU A 18 -2.20 -9.97 -3.60
N ILE A 19 -2.86 -9.87 -2.43
CA ILE A 19 -2.75 -8.71 -1.53
C ILE A 19 -2.17 -9.11 -0.17
N GLY A 20 -1.39 -8.22 0.44
CA GLY A 20 -0.83 -8.43 1.78
C GLY A 20 -1.82 -8.06 2.88
N GLN A 21 -1.59 -8.55 4.11
CA GLN A 21 -2.44 -8.22 5.26
C GLN A 21 -2.52 -6.70 5.54
N VAL A 22 -1.44 -5.97 5.26
CA VAL A 22 -1.37 -4.51 5.43
C VAL A 22 -2.37 -3.78 4.51
N SER A 23 -2.80 -4.39 3.41
CA SER A 23 -3.79 -3.80 2.51
C SER A 23 -5.15 -3.54 3.16
N ALA A 24 -5.46 -4.20 4.28
CA ALA A 24 -6.68 -3.95 5.05
C ALA A 24 -6.74 -2.55 5.68
N ASN A 25 -5.60 -1.85 5.79
CA ASN A 25 -5.52 -0.48 6.33
C ASN A 25 -5.53 0.60 5.24
N ILE A 26 -5.74 0.24 3.98
CA ILE A 26 -5.74 1.18 2.86
C ILE A 26 -7.18 1.64 2.60
N ASP A 27 -7.49 2.86 3.04
CA ASP A 27 -8.81 3.47 2.87
C ASP A 27 -8.88 4.48 1.72
N ASP A 28 -7.74 4.82 1.11
CA ASP A 28 -7.64 5.85 0.07
C ASP A 28 -6.67 5.45 -1.05
N THR A 29 -6.94 5.92 -2.27
CA THR A 29 -6.10 5.72 -3.46
C THR A 29 -5.32 6.98 -3.76
N LYS A 30 -4.04 6.98 -3.41
CA LYS A 30 -3.12 8.11 -3.66
C LYS A 30 -2.27 7.91 -4.91
N PRO A 31 -1.85 8.99 -5.60
CA PRO A 31 -0.79 8.91 -6.59
C PRO A 31 0.49 8.31 -6.01
N ALA A 32 1.19 7.47 -6.79
CA ALA A 32 2.41 6.80 -6.33
C ALA A 32 3.47 7.76 -5.76
N GLY A 33 3.61 8.95 -6.37
CA GLY A 33 4.54 9.98 -5.89
C GLY A 33 4.18 10.52 -4.50
N GLU A 34 2.88 10.64 -4.19
CA GLU A 34 2.42 11.05 -2.87
C GLU A 34 2.66 9.95 -1.83
N ILE A 35 2.39 8.69 -2.18
CA ILE A 35 2.64 7.54 -1.28
C ILE A 35 4.11 7.53 -0.81
N VAL A 36 5.05 7.62 -1.76
CA VAL A 36 6.49 7.59 -1.44
C VAL A 36 6.89 8.81 -0.60
N LYS A 37 6.37 9.99 -0.95
CA LYS A 37 6.64 11.23 -0.22
C LYS A 37 6.14 11.16 1.22
N ASP A 38 4.93 10.65 1.44
CA ASP A 38 4.32 10.50 2.76
C ASP A 38 5.14 9.54 3.63
N ILE A 39 5.49 8.36 3.10
CA ILE A 39 6.34 7.37 3.79
C ILE A 39 7.69 7.99 4.20
N TRP A 40 8.33 8.72 3.29
CA TRP A 40 9.63 9.35 3.56
C TRP A 40 9.54 10.43 4.64
N ASN A 41 8.50 11.27 4.58
CA ASN A 41 8.29 12.34 5.55
C ASN A 41 7.96 11.79 6.94
N GLU A 42 7.10 10.76 7.01
CA GLU A 42 6.75 10.09 8.26
C GLU A 42 7.98 9.46 8.91
N PHE A 43 8.79 8.72 8.13
CA PHE A 43 10.04 8.14 8.61
C PHE A 43 10.99 9.19 9.19
N ASN A 44 11.22 10.30 8.48
CA ASN A 44 12.11 11.35 8.97
C ASN A 44 11.54 12.04 10.22
N SER A 45 10.23 12.25 10.28
CA SER A 45 9.57 12.85 11.45
C SER A 45 9.76 11.98 12.69
N GLU A 46 9.54 10.66 12.58
CA GLU A 46 9.74 9.73 13.70
C GLU A 46 11.21 9.60 14.08
N LEU A 47 12.13 9.58 13.10
CA LEU A 47 13.57 9.56 13.36
C LEU A 47 14.02 10.80 14.15
N ASP A 48 13.53 11.98 13.79
CA ASP A 48 13.84 13.23 14.49
C ASP A 48 13.30 13.25 15.92
N LYS A 49 12.11 12.66 16.16
CA LYS A 49 11.56 12.52 17.53
C LYS A 49 12.44 11.62 18.39
N ILE A 50 12.87 10.49 17.84
CA ILE A 50 13.77 9.54 18.54
C ILE A 50 15.10 10.21 18.87
N ARG A 51 15.68 10.98 17.94
CA ARG A 51 16.96 11.68 18.15
C ARG A 51 16.92 12.79 19.19
N ARG A 52 15.74 13.36 19.45
CA ARG A 52 15.54 14.43 20.43
C ARG A 52 15.14 13.90 21.83
N SER A 53 14.91 12.60 21.96
CA SER A 53 14.68 11.89 23.22
C SER A 53 15.99 11.42 23.85
#